data_AF-A0A966DGW7-F1
#
_entry.id   AF-A0A966DGW7-F1
#
_cell.length_a   1.000
_cell.length_b   1.000
_cell.length_c   1.000
_cell.angle_alpha   90.00
_cell.angle_beta   90.00
_cell.angle_gamma   90.00
#
_symmetry.space_group_name_H-M   'P 1'
#
loop_
_entity.id
_entity.type
_entity.pdbx_description
1 polymer ?
#
loop_
_entity_poly.entity_id
_entity_poly.type
_entity_poly.pdbx_seq_one_letter_code
_entity_poly.pdbx_strand_id
1 'polypeptide(L)'
;MKKTRIHNILFILLVLIMVLPVLQQVAGFPKVAGLKGYFVKAKKPVLISKGLWTGTYQDSLNKFVEDNIGFRPDLVRVNNTADYYLYDRINANNVILGKQNYAYEEGYIMATLGRDFIGYEKIKEKAEKAAFLKDYYQSRGTELIFLFAPGKATFFPEYIPDEYIPDSISTTNHDVYTTEFEEQGLSFIDYNSWFRAMKDTSRFPLYPQYGIHWSRYGMTLAFDSLVHYIEKTTQKDLVELSWDRIDVSGKLRGTDYDLGKALNLLWQLPTTEMAYPHLVWEKKEGKYMPEVVCVSDSYFWNWYGTGMTNKVFNKTDFLYYFNQYYSSE
;
A
#
# COMPACT_ATOMS: atom_id res chain seq x y z
N MET A 1 44.65 30.87 -23.99
CA MET A 1 43.42 30.83 -24.81
C MET A 1 42.53 29.59 -24.60
N LYS A 2 43.06 28.35 -24.53
CA LYS A 2 42.21 27.14 -24.29
C LYS A 2 41.53 27.09 -22.91
N LYS A 3 42.23 27.48 -21.82
CA LYS A 3 41.65 27.53 -20.46
C LYS A 3 40.44 28.47 -20.36
N THR A 4 40.52 29.69 -20.89
CA THR A 4 39.43 30.68 -20.85
C THR A 4 38.15 30.19 -21.53
N ARG A 5 38.28 29.40 -22.61
CA ARG A 5 37.12 28.82 -23.30
C ARG A 5 36.40 27.76 -22.46
N ILE A 6 37.13 26.93 -21.71
CA ILE A 6 36.53 25.91 -20.84
C ILE A 6 35.75 26.56 -19.69
N HIS A 7 36.31 27.57 -19.04
CA HIS A 7 35.63 28.28 -17.93
C HIS A 7 34.32 28.92 -18.41
N ASN A 8 34.33 29.55 -19.58
CA ASN A 8 33.14 30.16 -20.15
C ASN A 8 32.07 29.11 -20.49
N ILE A 9 32.47 27.95 -21.03
CA ILE A 9 31.54 26.85 -21.31
C ILE A 9 30.92 26.33 -20.01
N LEU A 10 31.72 26.07 -18.98
CA LEU A 10 31.22 25.61 -17.68
C LEU A 10 30.28 26.63 -17.03
N PHE A 11 30.61 27.92 -17.12
CA PHE A 11 29.75 28.99 -16.62
C PHE A 11 28.41 29.04 -17.36
N ILE A 12 28.41 28.98 -18.70
CA ILE A 12 27.19 28.94 -19.50
C ILE A 12 26.34 27.71 -19.14
N LEU A 13 26.96 26.54 -19.00
CA LEU A 13 26.25 25.32 -18.59
C LEU A 13 25.61 25.46 -17.21
N LEU A 14 26.34 26.02 -16.24
CA LEU A 14 25.82 26.27 -14.90
C LEU A 14 24.60 27.19 -14.93
N VAL A 15 24.69 28.31 -15.66
CA VAL A 15 23.58 29.25 -15.82
C VAL A 15 22.38 28.58 -16.49
N LEU A 16 22.61 27.78 -17.54
CA LEU A 16 21.54 27.04 -18.21
C LEU A 16 20.85 26.06 -17.26
N ILE A 17 21.61 25.32 -16.44
CA ILE A 17 21.06 24.39 -15.45
C ILE A 17 20.20 25.13 -14.41
N MET A 18 20.62 26.33 -13.97
CA MET A 18 19.85 27.12 -13.00
C MET A 18 18.58 27.75 -13.61
N VAL A 19 18.63 28.13 -14.88
CA VAL A 19 17.50 28.78 -15.58
C VAL A 19 16.46 27.78 -16.09
N LEU A 20 16.89 26.55 -16.39
CA LEU A 20 16.05 25.50 -16.98
C LEU A 20 14.78 25.16 -16.15
N PRO A 21 14.84 25.00 -14.81
CA PRO A 21 13.65 24.81 -13.97
C PRO A 21 12.64 25.95 -14.08
N VAL A 22 13.12 27.20 -14.13
CA VAL A 22 12.25 28.38 -14.25
C VAL A 22 11.58 28.40 -15.63
N LEU A 23 12.32 28.11 -16.70
CA LEU A 23 11.78 28.03 -18.06
C LEU A 23 10.70 26.96 -18.18
N GLN A 24 10.93 25.76 -17.63
CA GLN A 24 9.94 24.68 -17.68
C GLN A 24 8.69 25.01 -16.86
N GLN A 25 8.85 25.69 -15.71
CA GLN A 25 7.73 26.14 -14.90
C GLN A 25 6.83 27.14 -15.64
N VAL A 26 7.43 28.07 -16.39
CA VAL A 26 6.70 29.07 -17.19
C VAL A 26 6.09 28.47 -18.46
N ALA A 27 6.86 27.64 -19.19
CA ALA A 27 6.43 27.06 -20.45
C ALA A 27 5.48 25.86 -20.29
N GLY A 28 5.51 25.18 -19.13
CA GLY A 28 4.74 23.96 -18.88
C GLY A 28 5.16 22.75 -19.73
N PHE A 29 6.28 22.85 -20.44
CA PHE A 29 6.82 21.83 -21.34
C PHE A 29 8.33 21.66 -21.14
N PRO A 30 8.86 20.42 -21.15
CA PRO A 30 8.13 19.15 -21.24
C PRO A 30 7.36 18.83 -19.95
N LYS A 31 6.30 18.02 -20.07
CA LYS A 31 5.59 17.51 -18.90
C LYS A 31 6.39 16.37 -18.28
N VAL A 32 6.54 16.41 -16.96
CA VAL A 32 7.26 15.42 -16.17
C VAL A 32 6.30 14.61 -15.32
N ALA A 33 6.57 13.32 -15.16
CA ALA A 33 5.75 12.45 -14.33
C ALA A 33 5.86 12.86 -12.86
N GLY A 34 4.71 12.99 -12.18
CA GLY A 34 4.69 13.33 -10.76
C GLY A 34 5.41 12.31 -9.88
N LEU A 35 5.84 12.77 -8.70
CA LEU A 35 6.35 11.89 -7.65
C LEU A 35 5.25 10.93 -7.16
N LYS A 36 5.67 9.75 -6.71
CA LYS A 36 4.82 8.71 -6.14
C LYS A 36 4.94 8.72 -4.61
N GLY A 37 3.96 8.12 -3.93
CA GLY A 37 3.81 8.18 -2.48
C GLY A 37 2.90 9.33 -2.03
N TYR A 38 2.66 9.40 -0.72
CA TYR A 38 1.81 10.43 -0.11
C TYR A 38 2.65 11.63 0.34
N PHE A 39 2.28 12.83 -0.13
CA PHE A 39 2.88 14.09 0.29
C PHE A 39 1.85 15.22 0.21
N VAL A 40 1.85 16.10 1.21
CA VAL A 40 0.97 17.28 1.24
C VAL A 40 1.68 18.42 0.54
N LYS A 41 1.24 18.77 -0.67
CA LYS A 41 1.78 19.93 -1.40
C LYS A 41 1.45 21.22 -0.68
N ALA A 42 2.42 22.13 -0.61
CA ALA A 42 2.19 23.48 -0.15
C ALA A 42 1.14 24.20 -1.02
N LYS A 43 0.22 24.91 -0.37
CA LYS A 43 -0.75 25.77 -1.03
C LYS A 43 -0.12 27.12 -1.35
N LYS A 44 -0.56 27.76 -2.45
CA LYS A 44 -0.15 29.13 -2.77
C LYS A 44 -0.58 30.06 -1.62
N PRO A 45 0.34 30.78 -0.96
CA PRO A 45 -0.02 31.65 0.14
C PRO A 45 -0.77 32.88 -0.35
N VAL A 46 -1.68 33.37 0.50
CA VAL A 46 -2.35 34.67 0.32
C VAL A 46 -1.53 35.73 1.04
N LEU A 47 -1.27 36.86 0.39
CA LEU A 47 -0.53 37.96 0.99
C LEU A 47 -1.39 38.64 2.06
N ILE A 48 -0.97 38.54 3.33
CA ILE A 48 -1.57 39.22 4.47
C ILE A 48 -0.51 40.15 5.05
N SER A 49 -0.81 41.44 5.23
CA SER A 49 0.16 42.46 5.67
C SER A 49 0.92 42.07 6.94
N LYS A 50 0.22 41.53 7.95
CA LYS A 50 0.83 41.01 9.17
C LYS A 50 1.82 39.87 8.89
N GLY A 51 1.49 38.98 7.95
CA GLY A 51 2.31 37.82 7.60
C GLY A 51 3.60 38.18 6.85
N LEU A 52 3.62 39.33 6.17
CA LEU A 52 4.82 39.85 5.49
C LEU A 52 5.88 40.31 6.51
N TRP A 53 5.46 40.97 7.58
CA TRP A 53 6.35 41.46 8.64
C TRP A 53 6.84 40.35 9.58
N THR A 54 6.08 39.25 9.70
CA THR A 54 6.46 38.10 10.55
C THR A 54 7.26 37.04 9.79
N GLY A 55 7.49 37.17 8.48
CA GLY A 55 8.20 36.16 7.67
C GLY A 55 7.33 34.97 7.22
N THR A 56 6.16 34.77 7.83
CA THR A 56 5.28 33.62 7.55
C THR A 56 4.78 33.53 6.11
N TYR A 57 4.62 34.68 5.43
CA TYR A 57 4.27 34.71 4.01
C TYR A 57 5.43 34.19 3.15
N GLN A 58 6.64 34.63 3.45
CA GLN A 58 7.88 34.25 2.75
C GLN A 58 8.16 32.77 2.92
N ASP A 59 8.03 32.24 4.14
CA ASP A 59 8.21 30.80 4.42
C ASP A 59 7.21 29.95 3.62
N SER A 60 5.95 30.37 3.59
CA SER A 60 4.90 29.69 2.84
C SER A 60 5.11 29.80 1.33
N LEU A 61 5.60 30.94 0.85
CA LEU A 61 5.91 31.17 -0.55
C LEU A 61 7.10 30.33 -1.00
N ASN A 62 8.16 30.27 -0.19
CA ASN A 62 9.34 29.44 -0.43
C ASN A 62 8.92 27.97 -0.56
N LYS A 63 8.13 27.46 0.38
CA LYS A 63 7.64 26.07 0.33
C LYS A 63 6.76 25.81 -0.90
N PHE A 64 5.91 26.75 -1.27
CA PHE A 64 5.12 26.66 -2.50
C PHE A 64 6.00 26.65 -3.75
N VAL A 65 7.01 27.51 -3.83
CA VAL A 65 7.94 27.56 -4.96
C VAL A 65 8.76 26.27 -5.03
N GLU A 66 9.29 25.78 -3.91
CA GLU A 66 10.03 24.52 -3.81
C GLU A 66 9.18 23.33 -4.27
N ASP A 67 7.89 23.29 -3.95
CA ASP A 67 6.97 22.23 -4.36
C ASP A 67 6.53 22.31 -5.83
N ASN A 68 6.71 23.46 -6.48
CA ASN A 68 6.22 23.73 -7.83
C ASN A 68 7.31 24.17 -8.81
N ILE A 69 8.59 24.13 -8.43
CA ILE A 69 9.69 24.44 -9.32
C ILE A 69 9.71 23.47 -10.50
N GLY A 70 10.07 23.96 -11.69
CA GLY A 70 10.09 23.12 -12.87
C GLY A 70 11.09 21.97 -12.75
N PHE A 71 10.78 20.84 -13.39
CA PHE A 71 11.55 19.59 -13.26
C PHE A 71 11.73 19.02 -11.85
N ARG A 72 11.06 19.55 -10.81
CA ARG A 72 11.19 19.05 -9.43
C ARG A 72 11.11 17.52 -9.32
N PRO A 73 10.14 16.80 -9.94
CA PRO A 73 10.09 15.36 -9.83
C PRO A 73 11.37 14.66 -10.32
N ASP A 74 11.96 15.13 -11.43
CA ASP A 74 13.16 14.52 -12.00
C ASP A 74 14.40 14.84 -11.14
N LEU A 75 14.52 16.07 -10.63
CA LEU A 75 15.60 16.45 -9.71
C LEU A 75 15.55 15.63 -8.41
N VAL A 76 14.35 15.40 -7.86
CA VAL A 76 14.16 14.52 -6.71
C VAL A 76 14.55 13.08 -7.05
N ARG A 77 14.20 12.58 -8.25
CA ARG A 77 14.60 11.22 -8.67
C ARG A 77 16.11 11.08 -8.80
N VAL A 78 16.78 12.07 -9.38
CA VAL A 78 18.25 12.10 -9.48
C VAL A 78 18.86 12.09 -8.08
N ASN A 79 18.39 12.96 -7.18
CA ASN A 79 18.87 13.02 -5.81
C ASN A 79 18.68 11.68 -5.07
N ASN A 80 17.46 11.12 -5.10
CA ASN A 80 17.16 9.85 -4.45
C ASN A 80 17.99 8.69 -5.03
N THR A 81 18.25 8.71 -6.34
CA THR A 81 19.09 7.69 -7.00
C THR A 81 20.54 7.82 -6.57
N ALA A 82 21.07 9.04 -6.46
CA ALA A 82 22.42 9.28 -5.96
C ALA A 82 22.54 8.84 -4.49
N ASP A 83 21.58 9.22 -3.64
CA ASP A 83 21.57 8.83 -2.23
C ASP A 83 21.53 7.32 -2.03
N TYR A 84 20.74 6.61 -2.86
CA TYR A 84 20.67 5.16 -2.83
C TYR A 84 22.00 4.50 -3.23
N TYR A 85 22.55 4.84 -4.40
CA TYR A 85 23.75 4.15 -4.91
C TYR A 85 25.07 4.60 -4.26
N LEU A 86 25.15 5.81 -3.73
CA LEU A 86 26.38 6.34 -3.12
C LEU A 86 26.42 6.17 -1.60
N TYR A 87 25.26 6.16 -0.93
CA TYR A 87 25.18 6.21 0.53
C TYR A 87 24.24 5.15 1.14
N ASP A 88 23.65 4.27 0.33
CA ASP A 88 22.66 3.26 0.76
C ASP A 88 21.49 3.90 1.54
N ARG A 89 21.09 5.12 1.12
CA ARG A 89 20.06 5.92 1.79
C ARG A 89 18.81 6.04 0.93
N ILE A 90 17.66 5.83 1.53
CA ILE A 90 16.35 6.08 0.93
C ILE A 90 15.72 7.38 1.46
N ASN A 91 15.03 8.10 0.57
CA ASN A 91 14.29 9.33 0.89
C ASN A 91 12.79 9.11 0.71
N ALA A 92 12.24 8.13 1.43
CA ALA A 92 10.82 7.82 1.45
C ALA A 92 10.36 7.67 2.90
N ASN A 93 9.48 8.56 3.34
CA ASN A 93 8.98 8.55 4.71
C ASN A 93 8.26 7.23 5.01
N ASN A 94 8.53 6.67 6.19
CA ASN A 94 7.98 5.41 6.70
C ASN A 94 8.27 4.17 5.85
N VAL A 95 9.06 4.27 4.79
CA VAL A 95 9.51 3.11 4.02
C VAL A 95 10.86 2.66 4.58
N ILE A 96 10.97 1.38 4.91
CA ILE A 96 12.21 0.76 5.38
C ILE A 96 12.67 -0.24 4.33
N LEU A 97 13.91 -0.11 3.87
CA LEU A 97 14.52 -1.10 3.00
C LEU A 97 15.22 -2.15 3.87
N GLY A 98 14.58 -3.30 4.01
CA GLY A 98 15.09 -4.43 4.77
C GLY A 98 16.26 -5.13 4.09
N LYS A 99 16.75 -6.19 4.73
CA LYS A 99 17.78 -7.07 4.19
C LYS A 99 17.34 -7.59 2.82
N GLN A 100 18.30 -7.71 1.90
CA GLN A 100 18.03 -8.14 0.51
C GLN A 100 16.98 -7.26 -0.19
N ASN A 101 16.89 -5.97 0.17
CA ASN A 101 15.98 -5.00 -0.43
C ASN A 101 14.47 -5.31 -0.30
N TYR A 102 14.06 -6.09 0.70
CA TYR A 102 12.63 -6.21 1.01
C TYR A 102 12.10 -4.90 1.58
N ALA A 103 11.22 -4.22 0.86
CA ALA A 103 10.66 -2.95 1.32
C ALA A 103 9.49 -3.18 2.29
N TYR A 104 9.45 -2.44 3.39
CA TYR A 104 8.39 -2.45 4.38
C TYR A 104 7.88 -1.04 4.62
N GLU A 105 6.67 -0.92 5.16
CA GLU A 105 6.33 0.26 5.94
C GLU A 105 6.65 0.00 7.41
N GLU A 106 7.23 0.98 8.08
CA GLU A 106 7.70 0.87 9.47
C GLU A 106 6.59 0.39 10.42
N GLY A 107 5.35 0.84 10.23
CA GLY A 107 4.20 0.43 11.04
C GLY A 107 3.97 -1.09 11.05
N TYR A 108 4.18 -1.78 9.92
CA TYR A 108 4.03 -3.24 9.87
C TYR A 108 5.16 -3.97 10.59
N ILE A 109 6.37 -3.39 10.60
CA ILE A 109 7.47 -3.90 11.43
C ILE A 109 7.09 -3.76 12.91
N MET A 110 6.60 -2.58 13.33
CA MET A 110 6.16 -2.36 14.71
C MET A 110 5.09 -3.35 15.15
N ALA A 111 4.08 -3.58 14.29
CA ALA A 111 3.00 -4.54 14.54
C ALA A 111 3.51 -5.97 14.72
N THR A 112 4.43 -6.39 13.86
CA THR A 112 5.03 -7.75 13.90
C THR A 112 5.87 -7.96 15.16
N LEU A 113 6.51 -6.89 15.65
CA LEU A 113 7.38 -6.94 16.83
C LEU A 113 6.64 -6.59 18.13
N GLY A 114 5.33 -6.39 18.10
CA GLY A 114 4.52 -6.03 19.27
C GLY A 114 4.78 -4.63 19.82
N ARG A 115 5.50 -3.76 19.10
CA ARG A 115 5.87 -2.41 19.55
C ARG A 115 4.71 -1.43 19.54
N ASP A 116 3.62 -1.75 18.85
CA ASP A 116 2.37 -0.99 18.82
C ASP A 116 1.24 -1.67 19.60
N PHE A 117 1.56 -2.66 20.44
CA PHE A 117 0.56 -3.41 21.20
C PHE A 117 -0.29 -2.48 22.07
N ILE A 118 -1.60 -2.47 21.86
CA ILE A 118 -2.49 -1.49 22.49
C ILE A 118 -2.97 -1.90 23.89
N GLY A 119 -2.62 -3.12 24.34
CA GLY A 119 -3.03 -3.68 25.62
C GLY A 119 -4.25 -4.61 25.50
N TYR A 120 -4.29 -5.62 26.37
CA TYR A 120 -5.33 -6.65 26.39
C TYR A 120 -6.74 -6.06 26.56
N GLU A 121 -6.91 -5.15 27.50
CA GLU A 121 -8.21 -4.56 27.84
C GLU A 121 -8.81 -3.79 26.65
N LYS A 122 -7.99 -3.06 25.89
CA LYS A 122 -8.47 -2.31 24.72
C LYS A 122 -8.87 -3.23 23.57
N ILE A 123 -8.18 -4.35 23.41
CA ILE A 123 -8.51 -5.34 22.37
C ILE A 123 -9.79 -6.06 22.75
N LYS A 124 -9.90 -6.50 24.01
CA LYS A 124 -11.12 -7.09 24.56
C LYS A 124 -12.34 -6.19 24.37
N GLU A 125 -12.25 -4.91 24.73
CA GLU A 125 -13.33 -3.93 24.54
C GLU A 125 -13.75 -3.83 23.04
N LYS A 126 -12.79 -3.88 22.12
CA LYS A 126 -13.06 -3.85 20.68
C LYS A 126 -13.70 -5.14 20.19
N ALA A 127 -13.28 -6.29 20.69
CA ALA A 127 -13.88 -7.58 20.38
C ALA A 127 -15.32 -7.67 20.93
N GLU A 128 -15.58 -7.16 22.15
CA GLU A 128 -16.94 -7.07 22.72
C GLU A 128 -17.87 -6.20 21.85
N LYS A 129 -17.36 -5.08 21.33
CA LYS A 129 -18.08 -4.26 20.35
C LYS A 129 -18.32 -4.99 19.03
N ALA A 130 -17.36 -5.77 18.56
CA ALA A 130 -17.51 -6.58 17.36
C ALA A 130 -18.58 -7.68 17.55
N ALA A 131 -18.63 -8.32 18.72
CA ALA A 131 -19.67 -9.29 19.09
C ALA A 131 -21.06 -8.64 19.10
N PHE A 132 -21.20 -7.46 19.71
CA PHE A 132 -22.44 -6.69 19.67
C PHE A 132 -22.89 -6.40 18.22
N LEU A 133 -21.97 -5.96 17.36
CA LEU A 133 -22.28 -5.68 15.95
C LEU A 133 -22.70 -6.94 15.20
N LYS A 134 -22.01 -8.06 15.40
CA LYS A 134 -22.37 -9.35 14.81
C LYS A 134 -23.82 -9.70 15.13
N ASP A 135 -24.20 -9.71 16.41
CA ASP A 135 -25.56 -10.05 16.84
C ASP A 135 -26.60 -9.05 16.31
N TYR A 136 -26.24 -7.76 16.29
CA TYR A 136 -27.09 -6.70 15.75
C TYR A 136 -27.42 -6.88 14.26
N TYR A 137 -26.43 -7.24 13.44
CA TYR A 137 -26.62 -7.46 12.01
C TYR A 137 -27.26 -8.83 11.71
N GLN A 138 -26.87 -9.88 12.43
CA GLN A 138 -27.46 -11.21 12.26
C GLN A 138 -28.96 -11.23 12.60
N SER A 139 -29.39 -10.51 13.65
CA SER A 139 -30.82 -10.35 13.97
C SER A 139 -31.64 -9.62 12.88
N ARG A 140 -30.96 -9.01 11.89
CA ARG A 140 -31.55 -8.33 10.72
C ARG A 140 -31.29 -9.09 9.41
N GLY A 141 -30.84 -10.34 9.48
CA GLY A 141 -30.56 -11.16 8.31
C GLY A 141 -29.34 -10.71 7.51
N THR A 142 -28.41 -9.98 8.13
CA THR A 142 -27.14 -9.57 7.52
C THR A 142 -25.99 -10.31 8.18
N GLU A 143 -25.18 -11.00 7.38
CA GLU A 143 -23.97 -11.64 7.88
C GLU A 143 -22.81 -10.65 8.00
N LEU A 144 -22.11 -10.70 9.12
CA LEU A 144 -20.91 -9.91 9.38
C LEU A 144 -19.68 -10.82 9.39
N ILE A 145 -18.75 -10.59 8.46
CA ILE A 145 -17.53 -11.38 8.31
C ILE A 145 -16.33 -10.47 8.57
N PHE A 146 -15.47 -10.87 9.51
CA PHE A 146 -14.23 -10.17 9.78
C PHE A 146 -13.06 -10.80 9.01
N LEU A 147 -12.23 -9.97 8.38
CA LEU A 147 -11.07 -10.42 7.61
C LEU A 147 -9.82 -9.82 8.23
N PHE A 148 -8.91 -10.64 8.71
CA PHE A 148 -7.60 -10.19 9.16
C PHE A 148 -6.64 -10.30 7.98
N ALA A 149 -6.28 -9.14 7.41
CA ALA A 149 -5.36 -9.09 6.28
C ALA A 149 -3.98 -9.64 6.67
N PRO A 150 -3.27 -10.30 5.74
CA PRO A 150 -1.91 -10.73 6.01
C PRO A 150 -0.98 -9.51 6.15
N GLY A 151 0.10 -9.69 6.91
CA GLY A 151 1.13 -8.66 7.09
C GLY A 151 2.45 -9.08 6.47
N LYS A 152 3.02 -8.24 5.59
CA LYS A 152 4.31 -8.53 4.94
C LYS A 152 5.44 -8.74 5.93
N ALA A 153 5.53 -7.90 6.96
CA ALA A 153 6.56 -8.01 8.00
C ALA A 153 6.42 -9.30 8.81
N THR A 154 5.19 -9.76 9.06
CA THR A 154 4.92 -11.05 9.72
C THR A 154 5.19 -12.24 8.81
N PHE A 155 5.01 -12.07 7.49
CA PHE A 155 5.33 -13.09 6.48
C PHE A 155 6.83 -13.22 6.23
N PHE A 156 7.56 -12.11 6.25
CA PHE A 156 9.00 -12.02 6.04
C PHE A 156 9.75 -11.36 7.21
N PRO A 157 9.72 -11.92 8.44
CA PRO A 157 10.45 -11.37 9.57
C PRO A 157 11.98 -11.46 9.37
N GLU A 158 12.47 -12.44 8.61
CA GLU A 158 13.89 -12.68 8.39
C GLU A 158 14.61 -11.56 7.62
N TYR A 159 13.87 -10.72 6.90
CA TYR A 159 14.44 -9.59 6.15
C TYR A 159 14.26 -8.24 6.87
N ILE A 160 13.70 -8.23 8.07
CA ILE A 160 13.68 -7.02 8.90
C ILE A 160 15.12 -6.66 9.31
N PRO A 161 15.53 -5.36 9.27
CA PRO A 161 16.86 -4.94 9.73
C PRO A 161 17.10 -5.27 11.20
N ASP A 162 18.35 -5.61 11.54
CA ASP A 162 18.70 -6.05 12.89
C ASP A 162 18.44 -4.97 13.95
N GLU A 163 18.54 -3.68 13.61
CA GLU A 163 18.24 -2.59 14.55
C GLU A 163 16.78 -2.55 15.04
N TYR A 164 15.86 -3.21 14.35
CA TYR A 164 14.47 -3.32 14.77
C TYR A 164 14.23 -4.51 15.71
N ILE A 165 15.05 -5.56 15.65
CA ILE A 165 14.77 -6.81 16.35
C ILE A 165 14.98 -6.63 17.86
N PRO A 166 13.94 -6.80 18.70
CA PRO A 166 14.08 -6.73 20.16
C PRO A 166 14.67 -8.03 20.72
N ASP A 167 15.17 -8.00 21.96
CA ASP A 167 15.66 -9.18 22.67
C ASP A 167 14.57 -10.24 22.87
N SER A 168 13.32 -9.82 23.03
CA SER A 168 12.15 -10.69 23.08
C SER A 168 10.90 -9.96 22.60
N ILE A 169 9.97 -10.74 22.03
CA ILE A 169 8.62 -10.30 21.66
C ILE A 169 7.66 -11.04 22.58
N SER A 170 6.88 -10.30 23.37
CA SER A 170 5.92 -10.91 24.30
C SER A 170 4.61 -11.30 23.60
N THR A 171 3.98 -10.36 22.91
CA THR A 171 2.71 -10.55 22.20
C THR A 171 2.52 -9.45 21.15
N THR A 172 1.59 -9.66 20.23
CA THR A 172 1.19 -8.67 19.23
C THR A 172 -0.30 -8.36 19.33
N ASN A 173 -0.73 -7.29 18.66
CA ASN A 173 -2.16 -7.02 18.52
C ASN A 173 -2.89 -8.20 17.85
N HIS A 174 -2.27 -8.83 16.83
CA HIS A 174 -2.85 -9.97 16.11
C HIS A 174 -3.13 -11.14 17.06
N ASP A 175 -2.15 -11.56 17.86
CA ASP A 175 -2.29 -12.70 18.78
C ASP A 175 -3.46 -12.53 19.77
N VAL A 176 -3.63 -11.31 20.28
CA VAL A 176 -4.71 -11.02 21.24
C VAL A 176 -6.05 -10.87 20.53
N TYR A 177 -6.11 -10.27 19.33
CA TYR A 177 -7.35 -10.21 18.55
C TYR A 177 -7.85 -11.60 18.15
N THR A 178 -6.97 -12.50 17.70
CA THR A 178 -7.38 -13.87 17.34
C THR A 178 -7.94 -14.60 18.55
N THR A 179 -7.25 -14.51 19.70
CA THR A 179 -7.71 -15.13 20.96
C THR A 179 -9.07 -14.59 21.41
N GLU A 180 -9.23 -13.27 21.47
CA GLU A 180 -10.50 -12.65 21.88
C GLU A 180 -11.64 -12.94 20.90
N PHE A 181 -11.36 -13.02 19.59
CA PHE A 181 -12.38 -13.38 18.62
C PHE A 181 -12.83 -14.84 18.77
N GLU A 182 -11.91 -15.77 19.02
CA GLU A 182 -12.23 -17.17 19.29
C GLU A 182 -13.05 -17.32 20.58
N GLU A 183 -12.62 -16.70 21.67
CA GLU A 183 -13.31 -16.76 22.98
C GLU A 183 -14.73 -16.18 22.92
N GLN A 184 -14.95 -15.15 22.09
CA GLN A 184 -16.26 -14.51 21.92
C GLN A 184 -17.11 -15.15 20.80
N GLY A 185 -16.64 -16.23 20.17
CA GLY A 185 -17.37 -16.91 19.09
C GLY A 185 -17.61 -16.02 17.86
N LEU A 186 -16.68 -15.09 17.60
CA LEU A 186 -16.68 -14.26 16.40
C LEU A 186 -16.13 -15.06 15.22
N SER A 187 -16.82 -14.98 14.10
CA SER A 187 -16.40 -15.60 12.85
C SER A 187 -15.46 -14.67 12.09
N PHE A 188 -14.24 -15.13 11.83
CA PHE A 188 -13.23 -14.37 11.09
C PHE A 188 -12.37 -15.27 10.20
N ILE A 189 -11.78 -14.69 9.16
CA ILE A 189 -10.76 -15.34 8.35
C ILE A 189 -9.40 -14.72 8.69
N ASP A 190 -8.49 -15.53 9.21
CA ASP A 190 -7.12 -15.12 9.49
C ASP A 190 -6.19 -15.36 8.30
N TYR A 191 -6.16 -14.41 7.36
CA TYR A 191 -5.25 -14.50 6.23
C TYR A 191 -3.78 -14.35 6.66
N ASN A 192 -3.47 -13.75 7.81
CA ASN A 192 -2.09 -13.66 8.28
C ASN A 192 -1.54 -15.06 8.60
N SER A 193 -2.20 -15.80 9.47
CA SER A 193 -1.81 -17.17 9.79
C SER A 193 -1.86 -18.08 8.56
N TRP A 194 -2.88 -17.95 7.72
CA TRP A 194 -3.02 -18.74 6.50
C TRP A 194 -1.88 -18.50 5.51
N PHE A 195 -1.48 -17.25 5.27
CA PHE A 195 -0.36 -16.95 4.38
C PHE A 195 0.94 -17.53 4.94
N ARG A 196 1.23 -17.34 6.24
CA ARG A 196 2.44 -17.91 6.88
C ARG A 196 2.51 -19.42 6.73
N ALA A 197 1.39 -20.12 6.93
CA ALA A 197 1.32 -21.57 6.77
C ALA A 197 1.62 -22.04 5.34
N MET A 198 1.38 -21.19 4.34
CA MET A 198 1.67 -21.46 2.93
C MET A 198 3.05 -20.96 2.47
N LYS A 199 3.86 -20.36 3.35
CA LYS A 199 5.13 -19.70 2.96
C LYS A 199 6.07 -20.63 2.18
N ASP A 200 6.23 -21.86 2.66
CA ASP A 200 7.18 -22.83 2.10
C ASP A 200 6.57 -23.75 1.03
N THR A 201 5.24 -23.74 0.89
CA THR A 201 4.49 -24.67 0.02
C THR A 201 3.80 -23.98 -1.15
N SER A 202 3.64 -22.66 -1.09
CA SER A 202 3.05 -21.88 -2.19
C SER A 202 3.89 -21.99 -3.45
N ARG A 203 3.23 -22.31 -4.58
CA ARG A 203 3.87 -22.41 -5.89
C ARG A 203 4.50 -21.09 -6.37
N PHE A 204 3.93 -19.96 -5.98
CA PHE A 204 4.38 -18.62 -6.37
C PHE A 204 4.44 -17.68 -5.16
N PRO A 205 5.25 -16.60 -5.21
CA PRO A 205 5.37 -15.68 -4.10
C PRO A 205 4.05 -15.03 -3.70
N LEU A 206 3.73 -15.09 -2.41
CA LEU A 206 2.52 -14.49 -1.82
C LEU A 206 2.68 -13.01 -1.50
N TYR A 207 3.92 -12.54 -1.39
CA TYR A 207 4.27 -11.13 -1.22
C TYR A 207 5.37 -10.72 -2.21
N PRO A 208 5.26 -9.53 -2.82
CA PRO A 208 6.29 -8.94 -3.65
C PRO A 208 7.40 -8.30 -2.81
N GLN A 209 8.62 -8.27 -3.33
CA GLN A 209 9.78 -7.68 -2.64
C GLN A 209 9.63 -6.17 -2.37
N TYR A 210 9.04 -5.41 -3.30
CA TYR A 210 8.90 -3.95 -3.22
C TYR A 210 7.44 -3.46 -3.17
N GLY A 211 6.50 -4.37 -2.95
CA GLY A 211 5.11 -4.02 -2.68
C GLY A 211 4.77 -4.22 -1.20
N ILE A 212 3.87 -3.43 -0.64
CA ILE A 212 3.42 -3.59 0.75
C ILE A 212 2.24 -4.57 0.90
N HIS A 213 1.49 -4.75 -0.18
CA HIS A 213 0.34 -5.64 -0.26
C HIS A 213 0.76 -7.08 -0.60
N TRP A 214 -0.17 -8.01 -0.41
CA TRP A 214 -0.09 -9.34 -1.02
C TRP A 214 0.15 -9.25 -2.54
N SER A 215 0.68 -10.31 -3.13
CA SER A 215 0.87 -10.37 -4.59
C SER A 215 -0.46 -10.51 -5.32
N ARG A 216 -0.49 -10.24 -6.63
CA ARG A 216 -1.65 -10.56 -7.47
C ARG A 216 -2.10 -12.02 -7.33
N TYR A 217 -1.15 -12.95 -7.18
CA TYR A 217 -1.43 -14.35 -6.92
C TYR A 217 -2.04 -14.56 -5.52
N GLY A 218 -1.40 -14.03 -4.47
CA GLY A 218 -1.87 -14.17 -3.09
C GLY A 218 -3.26 -13.58 -2.86
N MET A 219 -3.54 -12.39 -3.41
CA MET A 219 -4.87 -11.78 -3.32
C MET A 219 -5.94 -12.58 -4.06
N THR A 220 -5.57 -13.30 -5.14
CA THR A 220 -6.49 -14.14 -5.90
C THR A 220 -6.91 -15.34 -5.06
N LEU A 221 -5.95 -16.01 -4.42
CA LEU A 221 -6.22 -17.11 -3.48
C LEU A 221 -7.08 -16.65 -2.30
N ALA A 222 -6.78 -15.48 -1.71
CA ALA A 222 -7.55 -14.93 -0.60
C ALA A 222 -8.99 -14.57 -1.03
N PHE A 223 -9.18 -14.03 -2.25
CA PHE A 223 -10.54 -13.75 -2.73
C PHE A 223 -11.32 -15.04 -2.98
N ASP A 224 -10.71 -16.04 -3.60
CA ASP A 224 -11.31 -17.37 -3.81
C ASP A 224 -11.76 -18.00 -2.48
N SER A 225 -10.89 -17.97 -1.47
CA SER A 225 -11.20 -18.40 -0.11
C SER A 225 -12.37 -17.62 0.52
N LEU A 226 -12.47 -16.31 0.29
CA LEU A 226 -13.59 -15.51 0.78
C LEU A 226 -14.92 -15.95 0.14
N VAL A 227 -14.93 -16.22 -1.16
CA VAL A 227 -16.13 -16.68 -1.87
C VAL A 227 -16.62 -17.99 -1.29
N HIS A 228 -15.75 -19.00 -1.20
CA HIS A 228 -16.09 -20.30 -0.62
C HIS A 228 -16.55 -20.20 0.85
N TYR A 229 -15.97 -19.26 1.62
CA TYR A 229 -16.41 -19.00 2.98
C TYR A 229 -17.83 -18.43 3.03
N ILE A 230 -18.17 -17.50 2.13
CA ILE A 230 -19.52 -16.93 2.02
C ILE A 230 -20.51 -18.02 1.59
N GLU A 231 -20.17 -18.87 0.63
CA GLU A 231 -21.02 -19.99 0.22
C GLU A 231 -21.29 -20.95 1.38
N LYS A 232 -20.24 -21.34 2.11
CA LYS A 232 -20.37 -22.20 3.28
C LYS A 232 -21.24 -21.56 4.37
N THR A 233 -21.08 -20.27 4.61
CA THR A 233 -21.86 -19.55 5.62
C THR A 233 -23.32 -19.38 5.21
N THR A 234 -23.58 -19.05 3.95
CA THR A 234 -24.92 -18.72 3.46
C THR A 234 -25.68 -19.90 2.87
N GLN A 235 -25.00 -21.03 2.61
CA GLN A 235 -25.52 -22.20 1.89
C GLN A 235 -26.08 -21.84 0.50
N LYS A 236 -25.46 -20.87 -0.16
CA LYS A 236 -25.84 -20.39 -1.49
C LYS A 236 -24.65 -20.52 -2.43
N ASP A 237 -24.93 -20.88 -3.68
CA ASP A 237 -23.95 -21.07 -4.74
C ASP A 237 -23.60 -19.71 -5.38
N LEU A 238 -22.34 -19.28 -5.25
CA LEU A 238 -21.81 -18.02 -5.77
C LEU A 238 -21.09 -18.27 -7.11
N VAL A 239 -20.65 -17.18 -7.74
CA VAL A 239 -19.84 -17.26 -8.97
C VAL A 239 -18.43 -17.75 -8.63
N GLU A 240 -18.05 -18.87 -9.23
CA GLU A 240 -16.74 -19.46 -9.02
C GLU A 240 -15.63 -18.78 -9.81
N LEU A 241 -14.45 -18.73 -9.19
CA LEU A 241 -13.23 -18.20 -9.77
C LEU A 241 -12.30 -19.33 -10.20
N SER A 242 -11.73 -19.21 -11.39
CA SER A 242 -10.67 -20.10 -11.87
C SER A 242 -9.62 -19.31 -12.65
N TRP A 243 -8.56 -19.99 -13.11
CA TRP A 243 -7.57 -19.42 -14.01
C TRP A 243 -7.14 -20.45 -15.05
N ASP A 244 -7.04 -20.02 -16.30
CA ASP A 244 -6.62 -20.86 -17.44
C ASP A 244 -5.11 -20.78 -17.69
N ARG A 245 -4.47 -19.67 -17.30
CA ARG A 245 -3.02 -19.45 -17.39
C ARG A 245 -2.51 -18.56 -16.27
N ILE A 246 -1.19 -18.64 -16.04
CA ILE A 246 -0.47 -17.77 -15.11
C ILE A 246 0.74 -17.20 -15.84
N ASP A 247 0.78 -15.87 -15.98
CA ASP A 247 1.96 -15.18 -16.51
C ASP A 247 2.96 -14.94 -15.39
N VAL A 248 4.21 -15.39 -15.57
CA VAL A 248 5.32 -15.10 -14.65
C VAL A 248 6.16 -13.96 -15.25
N SER A 249 6.46 -12.94 -14.44
CA SER A 249 7.15 -11.75 -14.92
C SER A 249 7.98 -11.07 -13.83
N GLY A 250 9.24 -10.76 -14.14
CA GLY A 250 10.05 -9.84 -13.33
C GLY A 250 9.57 -8.40 -13.39
N LYS A 251 8.84 -7.99 -14.44
CA LYS A 251 8.21 -6.67 -14.51
C LYS A 251 6.97 -6.64 -13.61
N LEU A 252 7.12 -6.05 -12.43
CA LEU A 252 6.07 -6.00 -11.42
C LEU A 252 4.92 -5.08 -11.83
N ARG A 253 3.67 -5.50 -11.52
CA ARG A 253 2.43 -4.84 -11.94
C ARG A 253 1.67 -4.29 -10.72
N GLY A 254 0.93 -3.20 -10.89
CA GLY A 254 0.04 -2.68 -9.85
C GLY A 254 0.75 -2.34 -8.54
N THR A 255 0.23 -2.91 -7.45
CA THR A 255 0.70 -2.78 -6.06
C THR A 255 1.93 -3.63 -5.76
N ASP A 256 2.34 -4.54 -6.66
CA ASP A 256 3.56 -5.34 -6.45
C ASP A 256 4.86 -4.51 -6.40
N TYR A 257 4.79 -3.23 -6.77
CA TYR A 257 5.91 -2.30 -6.72
C TYR A 257 5.52 -0.92 -6.16
N ASP A 258 4.55 -0.86 -5.25
CA ASP A 258 4.07 0.43 -4.70
C ASP A 258 5.11 1.13 -3.81
N LEU A 259 5.77 0.42 -2.89
CA LEU A 259 6.89 0.97 -2.11
C LEU A 259 8.09 1.28 -3.00
N GLY A 260 8.40 0.41 -3.95
CA GLY A 260 9.45 0.66 -4.96
C GLY A 260 9.19 1.96 -5.76
N LYS A 261 7.94 2.24 -6.11
CA LYS A 261 7.54 3.52 -6.71
C LYS A 261 7.75 4.68 -5.74
N ALA A 262 7.41 4.51 -4.46
CA ALA A 262 7.53 5.55 -3.43
C ALA A 262 8.99 5.99 -3.19
N LEU A 263 9.97 5.13 -3.46
CA LEU A 263 11.40 5.51 -3.45
C LEU A 263 11.73 6.61 -4.46
N ASN A 264 10.91 6.75 -5.51
CA ASN A 264 11.12 7.71 -6.60
C ASN A 264 12.54 7.66 -7.16
N LEU A 265 13.02 6.48 -7.54
CA LEU A 265 14.30 6.33 -8.24
C LEU A 265 14.13 6.60 -9.74
N LEU A 266 15.24 6.84 -10.45
CA LEU A 266 15.28 6.97 -11.91
C LEU A 266 15.00 5.65 -12.61
N TRP A 267 15.47 4.56 -12.02
CA TRP A 267 15.35 3.21 -12.57
C TRP A 267 14.70 2.29 -11.56
N GLN A 268 13.99 1.29 -12.08
CA GLN A 268 13.44 0.23 -11.27
C GLN A 268 14.58 -0.63 -10.70
N LEU A 269 14.53 -0.91 -9.41
CA LEU A 269 15.45 -1.85 -8.76
C LEU A 269 15.21 -3.28 -9.29
N PRO A 270 16.23 -4.14 -9.30
CA PRO A 270 16.07 -5.55 -9.67
C PRO A 270 14.99 -6.22 -8.83
N THR A 271 14.10 -6.97 -9.47
CA THR A 271 12.94 -7.59 -8.84
C THR A 271 12.94 -9.10 -9.02
N THR A 272 12.32 -9.81 -8.08
CA THR A 272 11.97 -11.21 -8.24
C THR A 272 10.75 -11.38 -9.15
N GLU A 273 10.64 -12.53 -9.80
CA GLU A 273 9.49 -12.83 -10.65
C GLU A 273 8.22 -13.02 -9.81
N MET A 274 7.11 -12.48 -10.30
CA MET A 274 5.80 -12.60 -9.67
C MET A 274 4.80 -13.24 -10.65
N ALA A 275 3.80 -13.92 -10.08
CA ALA A 275 2.75 -14.60 -10.82
C ALA A 275 1.50 -13.74 -10.97
N TYR A 276 0.97 -13.71 -12.19
CA TYR A 276 -0.21 -12.95 -12.58
C TYR A 276 -1.23 -13.90 -13.23
N PRO A 277 -2.15 -14.47 -12.45
CA PRO A 277 -3.20 -15.35 -12.98
C PRO A 277 -4.14 -14.60 -13.93
N HIS A 278 -4.45 -15.23 -15.06
CA HIS A 278 -5.53 -14.79 -15.93
C HIS A 278 -6.84 -15.37 -15.42
N LEU A 279 -7.66 -14.52 -14.81
CA LEU A 279 -8.86 -14.94 -14.12
C LEU A 279 -10.00 -15.23 -15.09
N VAL A 280 -10.61 -16.40 -14.93
CA VAL A 280 -11.80 -16.85 -15.63
C VAL A 280 -12.90 -17.02 -14.60
N TRP A 281 -14.09 -16.52 -14.92
CA TRP A 281 -15.23 -16.53 -14.01
C TRP A 281 -16.31 -17.42 -14.58
N GLU A 282 -16.99 -18.15 -13.69
CA GLU A 282 -18.20 -18.84 -14.06
C GLU A 282 -19.28 -17.87 -14.57
N LYS A 283 -20.22 -18.41 -15.34
CA LYS A 283 -21.44 -17.73 -15.74
C LYS A 283 -22.28 -17.35 -14.51
N LYS A 284 -22.91 -16.17 -14.56
CA LYS A 284 -23.70 -15.62 -13.45
C LYS A 284 -25.10 -16.23 -13.35
N GLU A 285 -25.60 -16.83 -14.44
CA GLU A 285 -26.94 -17.37 -14.50
C GLU A 285 -27.15 -18.48 -13.46
N GLY A 286 -28.15 -18.30 -12.59
CA GLY A 286 -28.47 -19.24 -11.51
C GLY A 286 -27.63 -19.08 -10.24
N LYS A 287 -26.63 -18.19 -10.24
CA LYS A 287 -25.78 -17.93 -9.08
C LYS A 287 -26.39 -16.87 -8.15
N TYR A 288 -26.17 -17.04 -6.86
CA TYR A 288 -26.47 -16.02 -5.86
C TYR A 288 -25.40 -14.94 -5.87
N MET A 289 -25.84 -13.68 -5.92
CA MET A 289 -24.96 -12.52 -5.92
C MET A 289 -25.37 -11.59 -4.78
N PRO A 290 -24.68 -11.64 -3.62
CA PRO A 290 -25.05 -10.79 -2.49
C PRO A 290 -24.71 -9.32 -2.76
N GLU A 291 -25.41 -8.43 -2.05
CA GLU A 291 -24.98 -7.04 -1.88
C GLU A 291 -24.08 -6.96 -0.65
N VAL A 292 -22.95 -6.28 -0.77
CA VAL A 292 -21.93 -6.22 0.28
C VAL A 292 -21.57 -4.78 0.60
N VAL A 293 -21.45 -4.50 1.90
CA VAL A 293 -20.79 -3.28 2.41
C VAL A 293 -19.45 -3.70 2.97
N CYS A 294 -18.37 -3.19 2.39
CA CYS A 294 -17.03 -3.39 2.89
C CYS A 294 -16.50 -2.14 3.58
N VAL A 295 -16.03 -2.33 4.81
CA VAL A 295 -15.28 -1.32 5.56
C VAL A 295 -13.84 -1.82 5.65
N SER A 296 -12.93 -1.20 4.91
CA SER A 296 -11.58 -1.72 4.79
C SER A 296 -10.60 -0.65 4.31
N ASP A 297 -9.42 -1.11 3.90
CA ASP A 297 -8.26 -0.34 3.54
C ASP A 297 -7.76 -0.73 2.14
N SER A 298 -6.48 -0.52 1.87
CA SER A 298 -5.88 -0.75 0.57
C SER A 298 -5.83 -2.24 0.18
N TYR A 299 -5.98 -3.18 1.13
CA TYR A 299 -6.12 -4.61 0.80
C TYR A 299 -7.42 -4.89 0.05
N PHE A 300 -8.57 -4.42 0.54
CA PHE A 300 -9.83 -4.58 -0.20
C PHE A 300 -9.82 -3.79 -1.52
N TRP A 301 -9.10 -2.66 -1.57
CA TRP A 301 -8.88 -1.93 -2.82
C TRP A 301 -8.23 -2.79 -3.91
N ASN A 302 -7.40 -3.77 -3.56
CA ASN A 302 -6.80 -4.67 -4.55
C ASN A 302 -7.86 -5.54 -5.23
N TRP A 303 -8.88 -6.00 -4.50
CA TRP A 303 -10.02 -6.72 -5.09
C TRP A 303 -10.98 -5.78 -5.82
N TYR A 304 -11.43 -4.72 -5.14
CA TYR A 304 -12.39 -3.74 -5.67
C TYR A 304 -11.86 -3.04 -6.92
N GLY A 305 -10.66 -2.47 -6.86
CA GLY A 305 -10.04 -1.71 -7.95
C GLY A 305 -9.67 -2.55 -9.17
N THR A 306 -9.73 -3.88 -9.07
CA THR A 306 -9.50 -4.79 -10.19
C THR A 306 -10.78 -5.40 -10.74
N GLY A 307 -11.93 -5.02 -10.17
CA GLY A 307 -13.26 -5.44 -10.60
C GLY A 307 -13.63 -6.86 -10.19
N MET A 308 -12.84 -7.52 -9.33
CA MET A 308 -13.13 -8.90 -8.87
C MET A 308 -14.44 -8.94 -8.08
N THR A 309 -14.69 -7.92 -7.26
CA THR A 309 -15.94 -7.79 -6.49
C THR A 309 -17.18 -7.78 -7.38
N ASN A 310 -17.13 -7.09 -8.52
CA ASN A 310 -18.26 -6.96 -9.47
C ASN A 310 -18.56 -8.25 -10.24
N LYS A 311 -17.68 -9.25 -10.15
CA LYS A 311 -17.89 -10.57 -10.75
C LYS A 311 -18.72 -11.47 -9.85
N VAL A 312 -18.61 -11.31 -8.53
CA VAL A 312 -19.26 -12.17 -7.53
C VAL A 312 -20.44 -11.47 -6.83
N PHE A 313 -20.33 -10.17 -6.56
CA PHE A 313 -21.33 -9.41 -5.83
C PHE A 313 -22.22 -8.60 -6.78
N ASN A 314 -23.49 -8.45 -6.41
CA ASN A 314 -24.45 -7.65 -7.17
C ASN A 314 -24.14 -6.16 -7.00
N LYS A 315 -23.83 -5.76 -5.75
CA LYS A 315 -23.42 -4.42 -5.36
C LYS A 315 -22.29 -4.49 -4.35
N THR A 316 -21.33 -3.58 -4.44
CA THR A 316 -20.26 -3.40 -3.47
C THR A 316 -20.15 -1.93 -3.09
N ASP A 317 -20.59 -1.62 -1.87
CA ASP A 317 -20.35 -0.34 -1.22
C ASP A 317 -19.06 -0.43 -0.41
N PHE A 318 -18.12 0.47 -0.66
CA PHE A 318 -16.79 0.42 -0.07
C PHE A 318 -16.47 1.72 0.68
N LEU A 319 -16.40 1.60 2.00
CA LEU A 319 -15.95 2.63 2.94
C LEU A 319 -14.43 2.49 3.15
N TYR A 320 -13.66 3.19 2.32
CA TYR A 320 -12.20 3.16 2.34
C TYR A 320 -11.64 4.06 3.45
N TYR A 321 -10.94 3.45 4.42
CA TYR A 321 -10.39 4.09 5.63
C TYR A 321 -11.40 4.93 6.42
N PHE A 322 -12.70 4.60 6.36
CA PHE A 322 -13.79 5.41 6.92
C PHE A 322 -13.82 6.89 6.49
N ASN A 323 -13.14 7.23 5.39
CA ASN A 323 -12.98 8.61 4.95
C ASN A 323 -13.50 8.83 3.52
N GLN A 324 -13.53 7.76 2.71
CA GLN A 324 -13.97 7.83 1.32
C GLN A 324 -15.00 6.73 1.06
N TYR A 325 -16.01 7.05 0.25
CA TYR A 325 -17.07 6.13 -0.14
C TYR A 325 -17.02 5.89 -1.65
N TYR A 326 -17.09 4.63 -2.03
CA TYR A 326 -17.16 4.16 -3.40
C TYR A 326 -18.31 3.17 -3.54
N SER A 327 -18.98 3.16 -4.68
CA SER A 327 -20.01 2.18 -5.01
C SER A 327 -19.73 1.59 -6.39
N SER A 328 -20.04 0.32 -6.58
CA SER A 328 -19.86 -0.37 -7.86
C SER A 328 -20.96 -0.08 -8.90
N GLU A 329 -22.00 0.67 -8.52
CA GLU A 329 -23.12 1.10 -9.38
C GLU A 329 -22.77 2.28 -10.30
#